data_AF-A0A520QM88-F1
#
_entry.id   AF-A0A520QM88-F1
#
_cell.length_a   1.000
_cell.length_b   1.000
_cell.length_c   1.000
_cell.angle_alpha   90.00
_cell.angle_beta   90.00
_cell.angle_gamma   90.00
#
_symmetry.space_group_name_H-M   'P 1'
#
loop_
_entity.id
_entity.type
_entity.pdbx_description
1 polymer ?
#
loop_
_entity_poly.entity_id
_entity_poly.type
_entity_poly.pdbx_seq_one_letter_code
_entity_poly.pdbx_strand_id
1 'polypeptide(L)'
;MNFEAGRMDMAAVEYNETELIEGDLSRGGLDKALVDLIPNNSIMAMGFAMNMKPMREMMNKHVLPELLAQEGVEEMVAQAEAMIGLTLEGLMEIPKGDFLAVWDGLKMEEGDFGPQPSPQLMLGMTVENRKNLNKIMNNPQVQGLLPMLATVGMQIAQTEEGIFLCSRNHANAINNGKNENPIKGDHRDLISKNDFGGFFRFAPLVKVIRGMVPPDAAEVQTALGELNRLDEITMSGSMLKDGKQSSSVSLTFKDKKTNALRQLIQTGERIYKLAQMAEAGRPDFELEAEEELNAALELE
;
A
#
# COMPACT_ATOMS: atom_id res chain seq x y z
N MET A 1 3.72 -8.34 -22.72
CA MET A 1 4.50 -8.85 -21.58
C MET A 1 5.77 -9.46 -22.15
N ASN A 2 6.92 -9.05 -21.63
CA ASN A 2 8.23 -9.42 -22.16
C ASN A 2 9.03 -10.13 -21.07
N PHE A 3 9.75 -11.20 -21.44
CA PHE A 3 10.58 -11.98 -20.53
C PHE A 3 12.02 -11.99 -21.05
N GLU A 4 12.88 -11.25 -20.37
CA GLU A 4 14.31 -11.15 -20.67
C GLU A 4 15.14 -11.89 -19.62
N ALA A 5 16.46 -11.87 -19.77
CA ALA A 5 17.37 -12.42 -18.78
C ALA A 5 17.23 -11.63 -17.46
N GLY A 6 16.70 -12.30 -16.43
CA GLY A 6 16.51 -11.74 -15.09
C GLY A 6 15.46 -10.63 -14.96
N ARG A 7 14.64 -10.40 -15.97
CA ARG A 7 13.65 -9.31 -15.99
C ARG A 7 12.37 -9.69 -16.72
N MET A 8 11.23 -9.40 -16.11
CA MET A 8 9.90 -9.49 -16.70
C MET A 8 9.30 -8.10 -16.72
N ASP A 9 8.80 -7.66 -17.87
CA ASP A 9 8.09 -6.40 -18.01
C ASP A 9 6.67 -6.62 -18.52
N MET A 10 5.72 -5.94 -17.88
CA MET A 10 4.34 -5.81 -18.32
C MET A 10 4.06 -4.33 -18.53
N ALA A 11 3.41 -4.01 -19.63
CA ALA A 11 2.89 -2.68 -19.90
C ALA A 11 1.46 -2.83 -20.43
N ALA A 12 0.57 -1.96 -19.97
CA ALA A 12 -0.80 -1.89 -20.43
C ALA A 12 -1.18 -0.42 -20.68
N VAL A 13 -2.08 -0.22 -21.63
CA VAL A 13 -2.74 1.06 -21.88
C VAL A 13 -4.22 0.78 -21.89
N GLU A 14 -4.93 1.44 -20.99
CA GLU A 14 -6.37 1.39 -20.87
C GLU A 14 -6.94 2.66 -21.51
N TYR A 15 -8.00 2.49 -22.28
CA TYR A 15 -8.74 3.58 -22.89
C TYR A 15 -10.03 3.71 -22.10
N ASN A 16 -10.21 4.84 -21.44
CA ASN A 16 -11.39 5.09 -20.63
C ASN A 16 -12.41 5.91 -21.41
N GLU A 17 -13.68 5.60 -21.17
CA GLU A 17 -14.80 6.39 -21.68
C GLU A 17 -14.72 7.80 -21.09
N THR A 18 -14.49 8.80 -21.95
CA THR A 18 -14.30 10.20 -21.54
C THR A 18 -15.58 10.86 -21.05
N GLU A 19 -16.74 10.18 -21.17
CA GLU A 19 -18.02 10.67 -20.68
C GLU A 19 -18.16 10.60 -19.15
N LEU A 20 -17.44 9.69 -18.49
CA LEU A 20 -17.49 9.51 -17.03
C LEU A 20 -16.44 10.36 -16.29
N ILE A 21 -15.34 10.72 -16.96
CA ILE A 21 -14.24 11.49 -16.37
C ILE A 21 -13.99 12.72 -17.23
N GLU A 22 -14.55 13.84 -16.80
CA GLU A 22 -14.35 15.14 -17.45
C GLU A 22 -12.97 15.70 -17.04
N GLY A 23 -11.98 15.61 -17.94
CA GLY A 23 -10.66 16.21 -17.79
C GLY A 23 -9.53 15.25 -17.43
N ASP A 24 -8.31 15.80 -17.35
CA ASP A 24 -7.09 15.02 -17.08
C ASP A 24 -6.87 14.82 -15.57
N LEU A 25 -6.81 13.57 -15.14
CA LEU A 25 -6.42 13.17 -13.79
C LEU A 25 -4.89 13.21 -13.59
N SER A 26 -4.12 13.28 -14.68
CA SER A 26 -2.66 13.32 -14.67
C SER A 26 -2.09 14.62 -14.09
N ARG A 27 -1.00 14.53 -13.32
CA ARG A 27 -0.21 15.65 -12.79
C ARG A 27 1.29 15.59 -13.16
N GLY A 28 1.76 14.49 -13.72
CA GLY A 28 3.12 14.28 -14.19
C GLY A 28 4.13 13.82 -13.14
N GLY A 29 3.70 13.55 -11.90
CA GLY A 29 4.61 13.10 -10.84
C GLY A 29 4.31 13.66 -9.46
N LEU A 30 4.83 12.97 -8.43
CA LEU A 30 4.69 13.38 -7.05
C LEU A 30 5.51 14.65 -6.74
N ASP A 31 4.96 15.52 -5.89
CA ASP A 31 5.65 16.72 -5.42
C ASP A 31 7.05 16.38 -4.84
N LYS A 32 8.05 17.18 -5.23
CA LYS A 32 9.44 16.99 -4.82
C LYS A 32 9.60 16.94 -3.29
N ALA A 33 8.82 17.74 -2.56
CA ALA A 33 8.86 17.77 -1.10
C ALA A 33 8.52 16.39 -0.51
N LEU A 34 7.58 15.65 -1.10
CA LEU A 34 7.26 14.28 -0.67
C LEU A 34 8.34 13.28 -1.11
N VAL A 35 8.83 13.40 -2.35
CA VAL A 35 9.88 12.50 -2.87
C VAL A 35 11.17 12.59 -2.05
N ASP A 36 11.52 13.79 -1.56
CA ASP A 36 12.70 14.03 -0.73
C ASP A 36 12.60 13.42 0.67
N LEU A 37 11.41 13.00 1.11
CA LEU A 37 11.20 12.31 2.38
C LEU A 37 11.48 10.80 2.32
N ILE A 38 11.50 10.22 1.12
CA ILE A 38 11.59 8.77 0.93
C ILE A 38 13.04 8.30 1.19
N PRO A 39 13.28 7.49 2.24
CA PRO A 39 14.61 6.94 2.53
C PRO A 39 15.13 6.04 1.42
N ASN A 40 16.43 6.09 1.14
CA ASN A 40 17.05 5.23 0.12
C ASN A 40 16.99 3.74 0.48
N ASN A 41 16.87 3.40 1.75
CA ASN A 41 16.83 2.03 2.28
C ASN A 41 15.40 1.47 2.45
N SER A 42 14.36 2.18 2.01
CA SER A 42 12.98 1.68 2.11
C SER A 42 12.81 0.33 1.42
N ILE A 43 11.97 -0.53 2.02
CA ILE A 43 11.53 -1.78 1.41
C ILE A 43 10.55 -1.48 0.29
N MET A 44 9.63 -0.57 0.55
CA MET A 44 8.60 -0.15 -0.39
C MET A 44 8.43 1.36 -0.35
N ALA A 45 8.22 1.95 -1.52
CA ALA A 45 7.67 3.28 -1.65
C ALA A 45 6.68 3.31 -2.82
N MET A 46 5.54 3.96 -2.62
CA MET A 46 4.53 4.22 -3.64
C MET A 46 4.11 5.68 -3.56
N GLY A 47 4.11 6.36 -4.70
CA GLY A 47 3.57 7.71 -4.85
C GLY A 47 2.42 7.71 -5.84
N PHE A 48 1.42 8.54 -5.56
CA PHE A 48 0.29 8.83 -6.43
C PHE A 48 0.13 10.34 -6.53
N ALA A 49 0.06 10.87 -7.73
CA ALA A 49 -0.12 12.26 -8.07
C ALA A 49 -1.32 12.38 -8.99
N MET A 50 -2.40 12.94 -8.46
CA MET A 50 -3.70 13.03 -9.12
C MET A 50 -4.21 14.45 -9.11
N ASN A 51 -4.83 14.87 -10.20
CA ASN A 51 -5.53 16.14 -10.27
C ASN A 51 -6.86 16.03 -9.53
N MET A 52 -6.94 16.65 -8.34
CA MET A 52 -8.12 16.52 -7.48
C MET A 52 -9.34 17.27 -8.01
N LYS A 53 -9.18 18.26 -8.89
CA LYS A 53 -10.32 19.02 -9.43
C LYS A 53 -11.26 18.13 -10.27
N PRO A 54 -10.82 17.52 -11.38
CA PRO A 54 -11.67 16.59 -12.14
C PRO A 54 -12.07 15.36 -11.32
N MET A 55 -11.23 14.90 -10.40
CA MET A 55 -11.58 13.80 -9.49
C MET A 55 -12.78 14.16 -8.59
N ARG A 56 -12.81 15.37 -8.02
CA ARG A 56 -13.94 15.87 -7.22
C ARG A 56 -15.19 16.05 -8.07
N GLU A 57 -15.05 16.57 -9.28
CA GLU A 57 -16.17 16.73 -10.22
C GLU A 57 -16.80 15.38 -10.56
N MET A 58 -15.99 14.38 -10.91
CA MET A 58 -16.44 12.99 -11.15
C MET A 58 -17.13 12.41 -9.92
N MET A 59 -16.51 12.53 -8.74
CA MET A 59 -17.06 12.01 -7.49
C MET A 59 -18.43 12.60 -7.19
N ASN A 60 -18.58 13.92 -7.25
CA ASN A 60 -19.82 14.61 -6.91
C ASN A 60 -20.93 14.39 -7.95
N LYS A 61 -20.58 14.29 -9.24
CA LYS A 61 -21.57 14.20 -10.32
C LYS A 61 -22.05 12.77 -10.58
N HIS A 62 -21.18 11.79 -10.44
CA HIS A 62 -21.47 10.41 -10.86
C HIS A 62 -21.44 9.45 -9.67
N VAL A 63 -20.37 9.45 -8.89
CA VAL A 63 -20.12 8.40 -7.89
C VAL A 63 -20.96 8.58 -6.63
N LEU A 64 -20.99 9.77 -6.04
CA LEU A 64 -21.72 10.03 -4.80
C LEU A 64 -23.23 9.87 -4.95
N PRO A 65 -23.89 10.37 -6.02
CA PRO A 65 -25.31 10.14 -6.20
C PRO A 65 -25.67 8.66 -6.30
N GLU A 66 -24.88 7.87 -7.02
CA GLU A 66 -25.09 6.41 -7.14
C GLU A 66 -24.85 5.69 -5.81
N LEU A 67 -23.82 6.10 -5.07
CA LEU A 67 -23.50 5.55 -3.75
C LEU A 67 -24.63 5.83 -2.74
N LEU A 68 -25.11 7.08 -2.68
CA LEU A 68 -26.17 7.51 -1.75
C LEU A 68 -27.54 6.90 -2.10
N ALA A 69 -27.77 6.53 -3.37
CA ALA A 69 -28.99 5.85 -3.79
C ALA A 69 -29.09 4.39 -3.29
N GLN A 70 -28.00 3.83 -2.75
CA GLN A 70 -28.03 2.49 -2.15
C GLN A 70 -28.71 2.51 -0.78
N GLU A 71 -29.51 1.48 -0.50
CA GLU A 71 -30.29 1.38 0.73
C GLU A 71 -29.39 1.48 1.98
N GLY A 72 -29.73 2.40 2.89
CA GLY A 72 -29.02 2.62 4.15
C GLY A 72 -27.72 3.43 4.05
N VAL A 73 -27.23 3.75 2.85
CA VAL A 73 -25.95 4.46 2.68
C VAL A 73 -26.07 5.94 2.99
N GLU A 74 -27.16 6.60 2.58
CA GLU A 74 -27.39 8.02 2.87
C GLU A 74 -27.40 8.30 4.38
N GLU A 75 -28.10 7.47 5.16
CA GLU A 75 -28.13 7.61 6.62
C GLU A 75 -26.76 7.36 7.24
N MET A 76 -26.04 6.33 6.77
CA MET A 76 -24.68 6.04 7.23
C MET A 76 -23.72 7.21 6.95
N VAL A 77 -23.82 7.83 5.77
CA VAL A 77 -23.02 9.01 5.41
C VAL A 77 -23.38 10.18 6.31
N ALA A 78 -24.67 10.48 6.50
CA ALA A 78 -25.09 11.57 7.38
C ALA A 78 -24.60 11.39 8.83
N GLN A 79 -24.62 10.16 9.35
CA GLN A 79 -24.07 9.85 10.67
C GLN A 79 -22.55 10.05 10.71
N ALA A 80 -21.82 9.62 9.68
CA ALA A 80 -20.38 9.83 9.58
C ALA A 80 -20.02 11.32 9.49
N GLU A 81 -20.76 12.10 8.69
CA GLU A 81 -20.56 13.55 8.56
C GLU A 81 -20.81 14.27 9.89
N ALA A 82 -21.85 13.88 10.63
CA ALA A 82 -22.14 14.41 11.95
C ALA A 82 -21.03 14.07 12.97
N MET A 83 -20.49 12.86 12.91
CA MET A 83 -19.42 12.40 13.78
C MET A 83 -18.09 13.13 13.50
N ILE A 84 -17.75 13.30 12.21
CA ILE A 84 -16.50 13.91 11.77
C ILE A 84 -16.58 15.45 11.83
N GLY A 85 -17.77 16.01 11.68
CA GLY A 85 -18.01 17.46 11.60
C GLY A 85 -17.66 18.06 10.23
N LEU A 86 -17.66 17.24 9.19
CA LEU A 86 -17.40 17.62 7.80
C LEU A 86 -18.28 16.79 6.87
N THR A 87 -18.72 17.42 5.78
CA THR A 87 -19.34 16.70 4.68
C THR A 87 -18.30 15.90 3.91
N LEU A 88 -18.75 14.87 3.19
CA LEU A 88 -17.90 14.07 2.31
C LEU A 88 -17.20 14.93 1.24
N GLU A 89 -17.91 15.92 0.70
CA GLU A 89 -17.34 16.94 -0.19
C GLU A 89 -16.23 17.74 0.52
N GLY A 90 -16.47 18.18 1.75
CA GLY A 90 -15.49 18.91 2.56
C GLY A 90 -14.24 18.08 2.90
N LEU A 91 -14.38 16.75 3.01
CA LEU A 91 -13.26 15.83 3.15
C LEU A 91 -12.43 15.75 1.85
N MET A 92 -13.10 15.65 0.70
CA MET A 92 -12.46 15.59 -0.62
C MET A 92 -11.72 16.89 -1.02
N GLU A 93 -12.03 18.01 -0.37
CA GLU A 93 -11.30 19.28 -0.54
C GLU A 93 -9.95 19.31 0.20
N ILE A 94 -9.70 18.39 1.14
CA ILE A 94 -8.46 18.41 1.94
C ILE A 94 -7.24 18.07 1.09
N PRO A 95 -7.21 16.96 0.32
CA PRO A 95 -6.02 16.60 -0.42
C PRO A 95 -5.80 17.54 -1.61
N LYS A 96 -4.53 17.94 -1.82
CA LYS A 96 -4.10 18.62 -3.06
C LYS A 96 -3.86 17.62 -4.20
N GLY A 97 -3.66 16.34 -3.86
CA GLY A 97 -3.64 15.23 -4.82
C GLY A 97 -2.34 14.45 -4.91
N ASP A 98 -1.34 14.77 -4.09
CA ASP A 98 -0.12 13.94 -3.98
C ASP A 98 -0.22 13.09 -2.72
N PHE A 99 -0.07 11.77 -2.86
CA PHE A 99 -0.13 10.77 -1.79
C PHE A 99 1.15 9.93 -1.81
N LEU A 100 1.67 9.62 -0.63
CA LEU A 100 2.91 8.87 -0.44
C LEU A 100 2.67 7.75 0.57
N ALA A 101 3.15 6.55 0.25
CA ALA A 101 3.29 5.45 1.18
C ALA A 101 4.73 4.96 1.15
N VAL A 102 5.35 4.81 2.32
CA VAL A 102 6.71 4.32 2.50
C VAL A 102 6.70 3.28 3.59
N TRP A 103 7.43 2.18 3.38
CA TRP A 103 7.69 1.17 4.39
C TRP A 103 9.16 0.79 4.39
N ASP A 104 9.80 0.99 5.54
CA ASP A 104 11.22 0.69 5.77
C ASP A 104 11.43 -0.66 6.45
N GLY A 105 10.38 -1.21 7.06
CA GLY A 105 10.41 -2.52 7.71
C GLY A 105 9.73 -2.53 9.07
N LEU A 106 10.21 -3.43 9.92
CA LEU A 106 9.70 -3.63 11.27
C LEU A 106 10.89 -3.65 12.22
N LYS A 107 10.75 -2.98 13.35
CA LYS A 107 11.75 -2.97 14.42
C LYS A 107 11.14 -3.60 15.67
N MET A 108 11.84 -4.51 16.30
CA MET A 108 11.47 -4.98 17.63
C MET A 108 11.92 -3.93 18.65
N GLU A 109 10.97 -3.34 19.37
CA GLU A 109 11.25 -2.38 20.43
C GLU A 109 10.88 -3.00 21.78
N GLU A 110 11.70 -2.74 22.80
CA GLU A 110 11.38 -3.22 24.15
C GLU A 110 10.18 -2.42 24.69
N GLY A 111 9.08 -3.12 24.98
CA GLY A 111 7.89 -2.55 25.61
C GLY A 111 7.68 -3.10 27.02
N ASP A 112 6.67 -2.57 27.72
CA ASP A 112 6.34 -2.96 29.10
C ASP A 112 5.97 -4.45 29.26
N PHE A 113 5.66 -5.13 28.15
CA PHE A 113 5.31 -6.55 28.08
C PHE A 113 6.32 -7.38 27.28
N GLY A 114 7.55 -6.88 27.10
CA GLY A 114 8.62 -7.49 26.31
C GLY A 114 8.74 -6.89 24.89
N PRO A 115 9.55 -7.51 24.01
CA PRO A 115 9.77 -7.02 22.64
C PRO A 115 8.46 -6.95 21.84
N GLN A 116 8.08 -5.76 21.39
CA GLN A 116 6.91 -5.52 20.55
C GLN A 116 7.31 -5.08 19.14
N PRO A 117 6.59 -5.56 18.11
CA PRO A 117 6.84 -5.16 16.72
C PRO A 117 6.37 -3.71 16.49
N SER A 118 7.30 -2.84 16.09
CA SER A 118 7.02 -1.45 15.71
C SER A 118 7.20 -1.26 14.19
N PRO A 119 6.13 -0.93 13.45
CA PRO A 119 6.25 -0.64 12.02
C PRO A 119 7.13 0.58 11.80
N GLN A 120 7.92 0.57 10.73
CA GLN A 120 8.68 1.71 10.25
C GLN A 120 8.06 2.15 8.93
N LEU A 121 7.07 3.05 8.99
CA LEU A 121 6.28 3.47 7.84
C LEU A 121 5.99 4.97 7.85
N MET A 122 5.67 5.51 6.67
CA MET A 122 5.16 6.86 6.50
C MET A 122 4.05 6.84 5.45
N LEU A 123 2.87 7.30 5.83
CA LEU A 123 1.79 7.64 4.92
C LEU A 123 1.65 9.16 4.91
N GLY A 124 1.59 9.77 3.74
CA GLY A 124 1.55 11.23 3.60
C GLY A 124 0.62 11.67 2.49
N MET A 125 0.06 12.86 2.64
CA MET A 125 -0.63 13.54 1.54
C MET A 125 -0.36 15.05 1.57
N THR A 126 -0.33 15.66 0.40
CA THR A 126 -0.31 17.13 0.28
C THR A 126 -1.69 17.70 0.60
N VAL A 127 -1.71 18.88 1.22
CA VAL A 127 -2.94 19.49 1.75
C VAL A 127 -3.27 20.77 0.98
N GLU A 128 -4.49 20.85 0.46
CA GLU A 128 -5.09 22.04 -0.17
C GLU A 128 -5.94 22.80 0.86
N ASN A 129 -6.97 22.16 1.43
CA ASN A 129 -7.86 22.80 2.40
C ASN A 129 -7.43 22.55 3.87
N ARG A 130 -6.51 23.39 4.37
CA ARG A 130 -6.06 23.34 5.78
C ARG A 130 -7.16 23.64 6.80
N LYS A 131 -8.17 24.44 6.43
CA LYS A 131 -9.28 24.75 7.34
C LYS A 131 -10.10 23.50 7.64
N ASN A 132 -10.40 22.69 6.62
CA ASN A 132 -11.11 21.43 6.79
C ASN A 132 -10.21 20.40 7.49
N LEU A 133 -8.92 20.32 7.15
CA LEU A 133 -7.97 19.48 7.89
C LEU A 133 -7.98 19.79 9.39
N ASN A 134 -7.91 21.06 9.76
CA ASN A 134 -7.91 21.48 11.16
C ASN A 134 -9.21 21.10 11.89
N LYS A 135 -10.35 21.04 11.20
CA LYS A 135 -11.60 20.53 11.82
C LYS A 135 -11.47 19.06 12.19
N ILE A 136 -10.92 18.23 11.30
CA ILE A 136 -10.64 16.80 11.59
C ILE A 136 -9.66 16.70 12.75
N MET A 137 -8.54 17.42 12.66
CA MET A 137 -7.50 17.34 13.69
C MET A 137 -7.99 17.78 15.06
N ASN A 138 -8.94 18.73 15.13
CA ASN A 138 -9.54 19.19 16.38
C ASN A 138 -10.77 18.35 16.82
N ASN A 139 -11.16 17.33 16.06
CA ASN A 139 -12.27 16.46 16.42
C ASN A 139 -11.90 15.64 17.69
N PRO A 140 -12.78 15.56 18.72
CA PRO A 140 -12.49 14.84 19.95
C PRO A 140 -12.10 13.36 19.76
N GLN A 141 -12.65 12.68 18.75
CA GLN A 141 -12.31 11.30 18.47
C GLN A 141 -10.89 11.17 17.92
N VAL A 142 -10.50 12.07 17.00
CA VAL A 142 -9.14 12.11 16.45
C VAL A 142 -8.14 12.46 17.56
N GLN A 143 -8.46 13.42 18.42
CA GLN A 143 -7.65 13.76 19.59
C GLN A 143 -7.50 12.59 20.57
N GLY A 144 -8.56 11.80 20.76
CA GLY A 144 -8.52 10.58 21.57
C GLY A 144 -7.65 9.47 20.97
N LEU A 145 -7.47 9.43 19.65
CA LEU A 145 -6.60 8.47 18.97
C LEU A 145 -5.11 8.82 19.04
N LEU A 146 -4.74 10.10 19.20
CA LEU A 146 -3.33 10.51 19.18
C LEU A 146 -2.47 9.80 20.26
N PRO A 147 -2.92 9.69 21.53
CA PRO A 147 -2.17 8.93 22.53
C PRO A 147 -2.04 7.45 22.17
N MET A 148 -3.07 6.85 21.57
CA MET A 148 -3.04 5.44 21.16
C MET A 148 -2.05 5.20 20.02
N LEU A 149 -1.96 6.12 19.05
CA LEU A 149 -0.94 6.03 18.01
C LEU A 149 0.46 6.10 18.63
N ALA A 150 0.65 6.96 19.64
CA ALA A 150 1.93 7.11 20.31
C ALA A 150 2.39 5.83 21.04
N THR A 151 1.48 5.01 21.58
CA THR A 151 1.83 3.74 22.25
C THR A 151 2.37 2.69 21.29
N VAL A 152 1.94 2.72 20.03
CA VAL A 152 2.44 1.82 18.96
C VAL A 152 3.59 2.44 18.15
N GLY A 153 4.18 3.54 18.64
CA GLY A 153 5.33 4.19 18.01
C GLY A 153 4.99 5.04 16.77
N MET A 154 3.70 5.36 16.58
CA MET A 154 3.18 6.15 15.47
C MET A 154 2.80 7.56 15.92
N GLN A 155 2.76 8.51 14.99
CA GLN A 155 2.31 9.87 15.24
C GLN A 155 1.77 10.53 13.97
N ILE A 156 1.04 11.62 14.17
CA ILE A 156 0.66 12.53 13.08
C ILE A 156 1.64 13.71 13.07
N ALA A 157 2.26 13.97 11.93
CA ALA A 157 3.10 15.13 11.69
C ALA A 157 2.47 16.02 10.60
N GLN A 158 2.70 17.33 10.67
CA GLN A 158 2.21 18.31 9.71
C GLN A 158 3.34 19.23 9.27
N THR A 159 3.42 19.55 7.99
CA THR A 159 4.32 20.56 7.41
C THR A 159 3.49 21.63 6.68
N GLU A 160 4.14 22.59 6.00
CA GLU A 160 3.46 23.54 5.11
C GLU A 160 2.91 22.87 3.84
N GLU A 161 3.46 21.72 3.46
CA GLU A 161 3.08 20.97 2.26
C GLU A 161 2.00 19.92 2.55
N GLY A 162 2.05 19.25 3.70
CA GLY A 162 1.23 18.05 3.91
C GLY A 162 0.96 17.65 5.36
N ILE A 163 0.22 16.54 5.48
CA ILE A 163 -0.03 15.80 6.72
C ILE A 163 0.45 14.36 6.55
N PHE A 164 1.01 13.80 7.61
CA PHE A 164 1.67 12.50 7.60
C PHE A 164 1.26 11.68 8.82
N LEU A 165 0.88 10.42 8.61
CA LEU A 165 0.87 9.38 9.65
C LEU A 165 2.18 8.61 9.54
N CYS A 166 3.04 8.67 10.56
CA CYS A 166 4.40 8.15 10.45
C CYS A 166 4.90 7.53 11.75
N SER A 167 5.81 6.58 11.60
CA SER A 167 6.63 6.06 12.69
C SER A 167 7.64 7.12 13.16
N ARG A 168 8.05 7.05 14.42
CA ARG A 168 8.95 8.05 15.05
C ARG A 168 10.26 8.28 14.28
N ASN A 169 10.81 7.26 13.62
CA ASN A 169 12.05 7.36 12.83
C ASN A 169 11.92 8.32 11.62
N HIS A 170 10.70 8.58 11.15
CA HIS A 170 10.44 9.49 10.03
C HIS A 170 10.20 10.94 10.46
N ALA A 171 10.00 11.21 11.75
CA ALA A 171 9.68 12.52 12.30
C ALA A 171 10.68 13.61 11.87
N ASN A 172 11.97 13.32 12.02
CA ASN A 172 13.03 14.27 11.70
C ASN A 172 13.06 14.60 10.21
N ALA A 173 12.88 13.60 9.35
CA ALA A 173 12.84 13.83 7.90
C ALA A 173 11.68 14.74 7.52
N ILE A 174 10.49 14.51 8.09
CA ILE A 174 9.30 15.32 7.85
C ILE A 174 9.51 16.76 8.35
N ASN A 175 9.97 16.93 9.59
CA ASN A 175 10.20 18.25 10.17
C ASN A 175 11.26 19.07 9.42
N ASN A 176 12.27 18.38 8.86
CA ASN A 176 13.32 19.02 8.06
C ASN A 176 12.95 19.15 6.57
N GLY A 177 11.78 18.63 6.15
CA GLY A 177 11.33 18.58 4.76
C GLY A 177 12.16 17.66 3.84
N LYS A 178 13.06 16.85 4.40
CA LYS A 178 13.97 15.98 3.64
C LYS A 178 14.59 14.88 4.50
N ASN A 179 14.73 13.69 3.94
CA ASN A 179 15.50 12.60 4.51
C ASN A 179 17.02 12.83 4.34
N GLU A 180 17.83 12.38 5.30
CA GLU A 180 19.30 12.48 5.23
C GLU A 180 19.88 11.78 3.98
N ASN A 181 19.33 10.62 3.64
CA ASN A 181 19.73 9.85 2.47
C ASN A 181 18.48 9.45 1.66
N PRO A 182 17.94 10.38 0.86
CA PRO A 182 16.72 10.12 0.09
C PRO A 182 17.01 9.18 -1.08
N ILE A 183 15.96 8.57 -1.64
CA ILE A 183 16.05 7.78 -2.90
C ILE A 183 16.66 8.61 -4.04
N LYS A 184 17.35 7.92 -4.96
CA LYS A 184 18.10 8.52 -6.09
C LYS A 184 17.90 7.70 -7.36
N GLY A 185 18.30 8.27 -8.49
CA GLY A 185 18.29 7.58 -9.79
C GLY A 185 16.90 7.06 -10.17
N ASP A 186 16.86 5.85 -10.73
CA ASP A 186 15.65 5.24 -11.29
C ASP A 186 14.49 5.16 -10.29
N HIS A 187 14.74 4.85 -9.02
CA HIS A 187 13.68 4.83 -7.99
C HIS A 187 13.07 6.20 -7.74
N ARG A 188 13.88 7.27 -7.81
CA ARG A 188 13.38 8.64 -7.72
C ARG A 188 12.58 9.01 -8.95
N ASP A 189 13.07 8.66 -10.13
CA ASP A 189 12.42 8.95 -11.41
C ASP A 189 11.08 8.23 -11.53
N LEU A 190 10.98 6.98 -11.06
CA LEU A 190 9.72 6.22 -11.01
C LEU A 190 8.61 7.00 -10.30
N ILE A 191 8.91 7.66 -9.18
CA ILE A 191 7.90 8.35 -8.36
C ILE A 191 7.71 9.81 -8.78
N SER A 192 8.77 10.49 -9.22
CA SER A 192 8.73 11.94 -9.52
C SER A 192 8.32 12.28 -10.95
N LYS A 193 8.29 11.31 -11.87
CA LYS A 193 7.97 11.54 -13.30
C LYS A 193 6.72 10.80 -13.79
N ASN A 194 6.04 10.08 -12.90
CA ASN A 194 4.86 9.28 -13.23
C ASN A 194 3.73 9.59 -12.24
N ASP A 195 2.49 9.63 -12.71
CA ASP A 195 1.33 9.92 -11.86
C ASP A 195 1.10 8.86 -10.80
N PHE A 196 1.48 7.62 -11.06
CA PHE A 196 1.73 6.66 -9.99
C PHE A 196 3.06 5.99 -10.25
N GLY A 197 3.76 5.68 -9.18
CA GLY A 197 5.09 5.08 -9.27
C GLY A 197 5.52 4.49 -7.95
N GLY A 198 6.33 3.45 -8.01
CA GLY A 198 6.80 2.82 -6.79
C GLY A 198 7.73 1.65 -7.04
N PHE A 199 8.25 1.14 -5.93
CA PHE A 199 9.11 -0.04 -5.90
C PHE A 199 8.86 -0.86 -4.64
N PHE A 200 9.23 -2.14 -4.72
CA PHE A 200 9.22 -3.08 -3.61
C PHE A 200 10.46 -3.98 -3.69
N ARG A 201 11.25 -4.07 -2.63
CA ARG A 201 12.53 -4.79 -2.59
C ARG A 201 12.44 -6.04 -1.74
N PHE A 202 12.80 -7.19 -2.29
CA PHE A 202 12.65 -8.47 -1.59
C PHE A 202 13.76 -8.75 -0.58
N ALA A 203 14.99 -8.33 -0.85
CA ALA A 203 16.11 -8.58 0.06
C ALA A 203 15.90 -8.01 1.49
N PRO A 204 15.47 -6.74 1.68
CA PRO A 204 15.18 -6.23 3.01
C PRO A 204 13.89 -6.83 3.61
N LEU A 205 12.87 -7.17 2.81
CA LEU A 205 11.70 -7.94 3.29
C LEU A 205 12.13 -9.28 3.93
N VAL A 206 12.99 -10.05 3.24
CA VAL A 206 13.50 -11.33 3.74
C VAL A 206 14.21 -11.15 5.08
N LYS A 207 14.95 -10.05 5.27
CA LYS A 207 15.59 -9.73 6.56
C LYS A 207 14.57 -9.46 7.66
N VAL A 208 13.50 -8.73 7.37
CA VAL A 208 12.40 -8.47 8.32
C VAL A 208 11.77 -9.79 8.76
N ILE A 209 11.33 -10.62 7.81
CA ILE A 209 10.65 -11.89 8.14
C ILE A 209 11.58 -12.82 8.93
N ARG A 210 12.87 -12.92 8.58
CA ARG A 210 13.85 -13.71 9.34
C ARG A 210 14.03 -13.23 10.78
N GLY A 211 13.86 -11.93 11.04
CA GLY A 211 13.91 -11.40 12.40
C GLY A 211 12.68 -11.74 13.24
N MET A 212 11.59 -12.17 12.62
CA MET A 212 10.31 -12.45 13.28
C MET A 212 10.04 -13.94 13.48
N VAL A 213 10.72 -14.82 12.73
CA VAL A 213 10.44 -16.25 12.72
C VAL A 213 11.57 -17.06 13.35
N PRO A 214 11.25 -18.15 14.08
CA PRO A 214 12.27 -19.06 14.58
C PRO A 214 13.17 -19.60 13.46
N PRO A 215 14.49 -19.74 13.69
CA PRO A 215 15.43 -20.16 12.65
C PRO A 215 15.19 -21.60 12.16
N ASP A 216 14.54 -22.43 12.96
CA ASP A 216 14.22 -23.85 12.71
C ASP A 216 12.89 -24.06 11.97
N ALA A 217 12.13 -23.00 11.69
CA ALA A 217 10.90 -23.08 10.90
C ALA A 217 11.20 -23.38 9.41
N ALA A 218 11.44 -24.66 9.08
CA ALA A 218 11.93 -25.11 7.77
C ALA A 218 11.06 -24.67 6.58
N GLU A 219 9.74 -24.68 6.73
CA GLU A 219 8.80 -24.20 5.70
C GLU A 219 9.01 -22.72 5.40
N VAL A 220 9.14 -21.90 6.45
CA VAL A 220 9.39 -20.47 6.34
C VAL A 220 10.76 -20.21 5.71
N GLN A 221 11.80 -20.95 6.12
CA GLN A 221 13.13 -20.80 5.52
C GLN A 221 13.14 -21.12 4.03
N THR A 222 12.34 -22.08 3.59
CA THR A 222 12.26 -22.41 2.16
C THR A 222 11.52 -21.33 1.38
N ALA A 223 10.38 -20.83 1.89
CA ALA A 223 9.67 -19.70 1.29
C ALA A 223 10.55 -18.43 1.22
N LEU A 224 11.33 -18.16 2.27
CA LEU A 224 12.31 -17.07 2.28
C LEU A 224 13.43 -17.28 1.26
N GLY A 225 13.84 -18.53 1.03
CA GLY A 225 14.77 -18.90 -0.04
C GLY A 225 14.27 -18.44 -1.41
N GLU A 226 12.99 -18.68 -1.71
CA GLU A 226 12.35 -18.29 -2.97
C GLU A 226 12.20 -16.77 -3.09
N LEU A 227 11.70 -16.10 -2.05
CA LEU A 227 11.61 -14.63 -2.02
C LEU A 227 12.99 -14.00 -2.23
N ASN A 228 14.04 -14.60 -1.68
CA ASN A 228 15.41 -14.09 -1.80
C ASN A 228 16.00 -14.25 -3.22
N ARG A 229 15.36 -14.96 -4.14
CA ARG A 229 15.75 -15.03 -5.56
C ARG A 229 15.25 -13.81 -6.35
N LEU A 230 14.15 -13.23 -5.88
CA LEU A 230 13.59 -11.99 -6.42
C LEU A 230 14.45 -10.81 -5.95
N ASP A 231 14.58 -9.81 -6.80
CA ASP A 231 15.36 -8.61 -6.54
C ASP A 231 14.44 -7.47 -6.13
N GLU A 232 13.65 -6.97 -7.08
CA GLU A 232 12.64 -5.95 -6.86
C GLU A 232 11.47 -6.03 -7.84
N ILE A 233 10.32 -5.50 -7.40
CA ILE A 233 9.23 -5.07 -8.28
C ILE A 233 9.31 -3.55 -8.40
N THR A 234 9.14 -3.03 -9.61
CA THR A 234 8.89 -1.61 -9.85
C THR A 234 7.57 -1.45 -10.59
N MET A 235 6.89 -0.35 -10.33
CA MET A 235 5.66 0.00 -11.01
C MET A 235 5.65 1.49 -11.34
N SER A 236 5.04 1.85 -12.46
CA SER A 236 4.82 3.25 -12.83
C SER A 236 3.71 3.38 -13.84
N GLY A 237 3.18 4.58 -14.00
CA GLY A 237 2.26 4.88 -15.07
C GLY A 237 1.66 6.27 -14.98
N SER A 238 0.81 6.57 -15.96
CA SER A 238 0.04 7.81 -16.00
C SER A 238 -1.40 7.54 -15.59
N MET A 239 -1.98 8.46 -14.84
CA MET A 239 -3.42 8.56 -14.65
C MET A 239 -4.07 9.04 -15.96
N LEU A 240 -5.39 9.11 -15.99
CA LEU A 240 -6.13 9.51 -17.18
C LEU A 240 -5.58 10.82 -17.77
N LYS A 241 -5.06 10.71 -19.00
CA LYS A 241 -4.59 11.83 -19.82
C LYS A 241 -5.02 11.59 -21.26
N ASP A 242 -5.75 12.54 -21.84
CA ASP A 242 -6.28 12.41 -23.20
C ASP A 242 -7.09 11.09 -23.40
N GLY A 243 -7.88 10.70 -22.40
CA GLY A 243 -8.69 9.47 -22.42
C GLY A 243 -7.90 8.17 -22.20
N LYS A 244 -6.61 8.24 -21.87
CA LYS A 244 -5.73 7.08 -21.71
C LYS A 244 -5.12 7.00 -20.33
N GLN A 245 -5.05 5.79 -19.80
CA GLN A 245 -4.30 5.45 -18.62
C GLN A 245 -3.22 4.45 -19.01
N SER A 246 -1.99 4.62 -18.49
CA SER A 246 -0.90 3.70 -18.77
C SER A 246 -0.40 3.09 -17.49
N SER A 247 0.01 1.83 -17.55
CA SER A 247 0.65 1.14 -16.43
C SER A 247 1.82 0.30 -16.92
N SER A 248 2.86 0.25 -16.11
CA SER A 248 4.02 -0.60 -16.30
C SER A 248 4.41 -1.24 -14.98
N VAL A 249 4.70 -2.53 -15.02
CA VAL A 249 5.22 -3.31 -13.90
C VAL A 249 6.45 -4.05 -14.39
N SER A 250 7.54 -3.98 -13.64
CA SER A 250 8.75 -4.76 -13.86
C SER A 250 9.04 -5.62 -12.64
N LEU A 251 9.27 -6.92 -12.85
CA LEU A 251 9.81 -7.82 -11.85
C LEU A 251 11.22 -8.21 -12.25
N THR A 252 12.18 -8.00 -11.36
CA THR A 252 13.58 -8.39 -11.59
C THR A 252 14.02 -9.50 -10.63
N PHE A 253 14.90 -10.36 -11.13
CA PHE A 253 15.49 -11.47 -10.40
C PHE A 253 16.95 -11.17 -10.10
N LYS A 254 17.51 -11.77 -9.05
CA LYS A 254 18.95 -11.65 -8.75
C LYS A 254 19.81 -12.36 -9.79
N ASP A 255 19.33 -13.48 -10.32
CA ASP A 255 19.97 -14.12 -11.47
C ASP A 255 19.62 -13.34 -12.74
N LYS A 256 20.59 -12.53 -13.19
CA LYS A 256 20.49 -11.70 -14.40
C LYS A 256 20.79 -12.46 -15.69
N LYS A 257 21.12 -13.76 -15.63
CA LYS A 257 21.51 -14.56 -16.81
C LYS A 257 20.38 -15.47 -17.28
N THR A 258 19.56 -15.98 -16.35
CA THR A 258 18.45 -16.88 -16.70
C THR A 258 17.23 -16.09 -17.14
N ASN A 259 16.57 -16.53 -18.22
CA ASN A 259 15.31 -15.94 -18.67
C ASN A 259 14.25 -15.91 -17.54
N ALA A 260 13.55 -14.78 -17.37
CA ALA A 260 12.59 -14.56 -16.29
C ALA A 260 11.41 -15.54 -16.31
N LEU A 261 10.88 -15.93 -17.47
CA LEU A 261 9.80 -16.90 -17.54
C LEU A 261 10.24 -18.25 -16.97
N ARG A 262 11.46 -18.67 -17.30
CA ARG A 262 12.05 -19.90 -16.74
C ARG A 262 12.19 -19.79 -15.23
N GLN A 263 12.65 -18.64 -14.71
CA GLN A 263 12.75 -18.44 -13.26
C GLN A 263 11.39 -18.48 -12.56
N LEU A 264 10.35 -17.90 -13.16
CA LEU A 264 8.97 -17.96 -12.65
C LEU A 264 8.43 -19.39 -12.60
N ILE A 265 8.52 -20.14 -13.70
CA ILE A 265 8.07 -21.53 -13.75
C ILE A 265 8.78 -22.36 -12.67
N GLN A 266 10.11 -22.24 -12.58
CA GLN A 266 10.88 -22.96 -11.58
C GLN A 266 10.53 -22.56 -10.13
N THR A 267 10.16 -21.30 -9.91
CA THR A 267 9.69 -20.83 -8.59
C THR A 267 8.32 -21.44 -8.26
N GLY A 268 7.39 -21.42 -9.22
CA GLY A 268 6.09 -22.07 -9.08
C GLY A 268 6.20 -23.57 -8.80
N GLU A 269 7.07 -24.29 -9.51
CA GLU A 269 7.32 -25.72 -9.26
C GLU A 269 7.86 -25.99 -7.85
N ARG A 270 8.73 -25.12 -7.32
CA ARG A 270 9.27 -25.27 -5.95
C ARG A 270 8.22 -24.96 -4.89
N ILE A 271 7.42 -23.90 -5.07
CA ILE A 271 6.30 -23.57 -4.18
C ILE A 271 5.25 -24.69 -4.18
N TYR A 272 4.91 -25.22 -5.35
CA TYR A 272 3.95 -26.33 -5.46
C TYR A 272 4.44 -27.60 -4.75
N LYS A 273 5.73 -27.93 -4.87
CA LYS A 273 6.33 -29.06 -4.13
C LYS A 273 6.31 -28.84 -2.62
N LEU A 274 6.54 -27.60 -2.16
CA LEU A 274 6.42 -27.26 -0.74
C LEU A 274 5.01 -27.47 -0.22
N ALA A 275 3.99 -27.01 -0.95
CA ALA A 275 2.59 -27.20 -0.57
C ALA A 275 2.24 -28.68 -0.41
N GLN A 276 2.67 -29.53 -1.36
CA GLN A 276 2.45 -30.98 -1.27
C GLN A 276 3.15 -31.64 -0.07
N MET A 277 4.38 -31.20 0.27
CA MET A 277 5.09 -31.72 1.44
C MET A 277 4.39 -31.33 2.75
N ALA A 278 3.85 -30.11 2.82
CA ALA A 278 3.08 -29.64 3.98
C ALA A 278 1.74 -30.38 4.13
N GLU A 279 1.07 -30.72 3.02
CA GLU A 279 -0.14 -31.54 3.03
C GLU A 279 0.14 -32.99 3.44
N ALA A 280 1.20 -33.61 2.90
CA ALA A 280 1.59 -34.98 3.23
C ALA A 280 2.12 -35.16 4.66
N GLY A 281 2.48 -34.06 5.35
CA GLY A 281 2.92 -34.04 6.74
C GLY A 281 1.80 -33.81 7.76
N ARG A 282 0.56 -33.58 7.33
CA ARG A 282 -0.59 -33.53 8.24
C ARG A 282 -0.95 -34.97 8.65
N PRO A 283 -1.04 -35.30 9.96
CA PRO A 283 -1.69 -36.54 10.33
C PRO A 283 -3.13 -36.49 9.82
N ASP A 284 -3.56 -37.57 9.16
CA ASP A 284 -4.96 -37.81 8.81
C ASP A 284 -5.77 -37.78 10.11
N PHE A 285 -6.30 -36.61 10.47
CA PHE A 285 -7.52 -36.59 11.25
C PHE A 285 -8.60 -37.00 10.25
N GLU A 286 -8.90 -38.30 10.23
CA GLU A 286 -10.20 -38.78 9.79
C GLU A 286 -11.24 -37.96 10.56
N LEU A 287 -11.82 -36.96 9.90
CA LEU A 287 -13.14 -36.49 10.25
C LEU A 287 -14.03 -37.71 10.02
N GLU A 288 -14.29 -38.46 11.10
CA GLU A 288 -15.41 -39.40 11.12
C GLU A 288 -16.61 -38.63 10.59
N ALA A 289 -17.07 -39.09 9.43
CA ALA A 289 -18.09 -38.44 8.66
C ALA A 289 -19.33 -38.18 9.51
N GLU A 290 -19.92 -37.00 9.32
CA GLU A 290 -21.31 -36.73 9.64
C GLU A 290 -22.20 -37.78 8.95
N GLU A 291 -22.44 -38.90 9.64
CA GLU A 291 -23.40 -39.93 9.21
C GLU A 291 -24.44 -40.21 10.31
N GLU A 292 -24.80 -39.18 11.10
CA GLU A 292 -25.91 -39.25 12.08
C GLU A 292 -26.89 -38.05 12.04
N LEU A 293 -27.02 -37.34 10.89
CA LEU A 293 -28.04 -36.28 10.75
C LEU A 293 -29.20 -36.59 9.78
N ASN A 294 -29.35 -37.85 9.34
CA ASN A 294 -30.48 -38.25 8.49
C ASN A 294 -31.35 -39.39 9.05
N ALA A 295 -31.15 -39.80 10.32
CA ALA A 295 -32.00 -40.80 10.97
C ALA A 295 -32.98 -40.22 12.02
N ALA A 296 -33.01 -38.90 12.24
CA ALA A 296 -33.86 -38.27 13.25
C ALA A 296 -35.00 -37.39 12.68
N LEU A 297 -35.33 -37.54 11.39
CA LEU A 297 -36.48 -36.85 10.76
C LEU A 297 -37.60 -37.80 10.29
N GLU A 298 -37.51 -39.08 10.64
CA GLU A 298 -38.67 -39.98 10.64
C GLU A 298 -38.86 -40.56 12.04
N LEU A 299 -39.69 -39.88 12.84
CA LEU A 299 -40.51 -40.35 13.98
C LEU A 299 -40.57 -39.28 15.09
N GLU A 300 -41.48 -38.30 14.91
CA GLU A 300 -42.50 -37.80 15.87
C GLU A 300 -43.05 -36.43 15.43
#